data_AF-A0A961IMU9-F1
#
_entry.id   AF-A0A961IMU9-F1
#
_cell.length_a   1.000
_cell.length_b   1.000
_cell.length_c   1.000
_cell.angle_alpha   90.00
_cell.angle_beta   90.00
_cell.angle_gamma   90.00
#
_symmetry.space_group_name_H-M   'P 1'
#
loop_
_entity.id
_entity.type
_entity.pdbx_description
1 polymer ?
#
loop_
_entity_poly.entity_id
_entity_poly.type
_entity_poly.pdbx_seq_one_letter_code
_entity_poly.pdbx_strand_id
1 'polypeptide(L)'
;MGDESRLVDIDELAASRQKPERASERARANLLWRVLRRQPEIAAGRVRVIREHFLRVIASKPTDFFGAAEGDFRAHLGEVLFGDGARPDFAAALLLRVYGAYQKEEGYLEGRKEDFTFDVLFQAIEHLGLNRSNESEASLLAGGALTGNDRDRILAYFRAYNDLARRMSLAGPPRALMDDREAIVDEIAARNPLITISGLDGMFRYQLAQILLSQKYACHDLLKLWCREYGFEPDAIERVQNYIPDNAPLHDFRTHYAKAIKRFRDDQGADDLDILLLRTLANYFTSWVMGVSEKIPA
;
A
#
# COMPACT_ATOMS: atom_id res chain seq x y z
N MET A 1 9.65 5.11 -51.15
CA MET A 1 8.21 5.27 -50.88
C MET A 1 7.80 4.17 -49.92
N GLY A 2 7.61 4.54 -48.65
CA GLY A 2 7.33 3.63 -47.55
C GLY A 2 7.04 4.45 -46.31
N ASP A 3 5.85 5.06 -46.32
CA ASP A 3 5.01 5.53 -45.21
C ASP A 3 5.69 5.84 -43.85
N GLU A 4 6.22 7.05 -43.73
CA GLU A 4 6.66 7.70 -42.47
C GLU A 4 5.51 8.42 -41.74
N SER A 5 4.24 8.03 -41.95
CA SER A 5 3.10 8.72 -41.34
C SER A 5 2.32 7.80 -40.39
N ARG A 6 2.77 7.71 -39.12
CA ARG A 6 1.93 7.33 -37.95
C ARG A 6 2.61 7.46 -36.59
N LEU A 7 3.59 8.36 -36.46
CA LEU A 7 3.85 9.00 -35.18
C LEU A 7 2.81 10.11 -35.05
N VAL A 8 1.59 9.75 -34.65
CA VAL A 8 0.65 10.73 -34.12
C VAL A 8 1.30 11.24 -32.84
N ASP A 9 1.72 12.50 -32.90
CA ASP A 9 2.34 13.25 -31.81
C ASP A 9 1.63 12.97 -30.49
N ILE A 10 2.27 12.15 -29.65
CA ILE A 10 1.92 11.97 -28.23
C ILE A 10 2.09 13.31 -27.49
N ASP A 11 2.87 14.23 -28.05
CA ASP A 11 3.09 15.58 -27.54
C ASP A 11 1.90 16.53 -27.79
N GLU A 12 1.07 16.33 -28.83
CA GLU A 12 -0.10 17.19 -29.09
C GLU A 12 -1.28 16.87 -28.17
N LEU A 13 -1.38 15.65 -27.64
CA LEU A 13 -2.37 15.30 -26.60
C LEU A 13 -2.00 15.85 -25.21
N ALA A 14 -0.76 16.34 -25.03
CA ALA A 14 -0.30 16.96 -23.79
C ALA A 14 -0.70 18.44 -23.67
N ALA A 15 -1.07 19.11 -24.77
CA ALA A 15 -1.23 20.56 -24.82
C ALA A 15 -2.62 21.11 -24.43
N SER A 16 -3.62 20.27 -24.11
CA SER A 16 -4.95 20.75 -23.65
C SER A 16 -5.28 20.54 -22.17
N ARG A 17 -4.33 20.07 -21.35
CA ARG A 17 -4.55 19.93 -19.90
C ARG A 17 -4.42 21.29 -19.21
N GLN A 18 -5.54 21.96 -18.98
CA GLN A 18 -5.61 22.99 -17.94
C GLN A 18 -5.22 22.38 -16.57
N LYS A 19 -3.96 22.65 -16.19
CA LYS A 19 -3.35 22.70 -14.84
C LYS A 19 -3.25 21.40 -14.02
N PRO A 20 -2.10 20.67 -14.08
CA PRO A 20 -1.78 19.57 -13.14
C PRO A 20 -1.87 19.95 -11.65
N GLU A 21 -1.70 21.22 -11.30
CA GLU A 21 -1.83 21.73 -9.92
C GLU A 21 -3.24 21.52 -9.33
N ARG A 22 -4.29 21.80 -10.11
CA ARG A 22 -5.69 21.63 -9.66
C ARG A 22 -6.06 20.16 -9.45
N ALA A 23 -5.47 19.26 -10.23
CA ALA A 23 -5.64 17.83 -10.05
C ALA A 23 -4.98 17.34 -8.75
N SER A 24 -3.83 17.92 -8.38
CA SER A 24 -3.13 17.66 -7.12
C SER A 24 -3.91 18.17 -5.89
N GLU A 25 -4.45 19.40 -5.96
CA GLU A 25 -5.26 19.98 -4.89
C GLU A 25 -6.57 19.20 -4.65
N ARG A 26 -7.23 18.78 -5.73
CA ARG A 26 -8.45 17.96 -5.63
C ARG A 26 -8.16 16.58 -5.04
N ALA A 27 -7.00 15.98 -5.34
CA ALA A 27 -6.57 14.73 -4.73
C ALA A 27 -6.33 14.89 -3.22
N ARG A 28 -5.65 15.96 -2.80
CA ARG A 28 -5.44 16.28 -1.37
C ARG A 28 -6.76 16.57 -0.64
N ALA A 29 -7.67 17.29 -1.28
CA ALA A 29 -9.02 17.54 -0.75
C ALA A 29 -9.82 16.23 -0.60
N ASN A 30 -9.70 15.30 -1.56
CA ASN A 30 -10.32 13.98 -1.46
C ASN A 30 -9.71 13.18 -0.31
N LEU A 31 -8.40 13.20 -0.13
CA LEU A 31 -7.74 12.55 1.01
C LEU A 31 -8.24 13.10 2.35
N LEU A 32 -8.33 14.43 2.49
CA LEU A 32 -8.89 15.06 3.68
C LEU A 32 -10.37 14.68 3.90
N TRP A 33 -11.16 14.62 2.83
CA TRP A 33 -12.54 14.13 2.89
C TRP A 33 -12.62 12.69 3.42
N ARG A 34 -11.75 11.80 2.96
CA ARG A 34 -11.69 10.41 3.40
C ARG A 34 -11.27 10.31 4.87
N VAL A 35 -10.31 11.14 5.32
CA VAL A 35 -9.92 11.25 6.74
C VAL A 35 -11.10 11.71 7.61
N LEU A 36 -11.84 12.72 7.15
CA LEU A 36 -13.02 13.24 7.83
C LEU A 36 -14.11 12.17 7.95
N ARG A 37 -14.43 11.47 6.85
CA ARG A 37 -15.50 10.47 6.80
C ARG A 37 -15.32 9.31 7.79
N ARG A 38 -14.07 8.99 8.15
CA ARG A 38 -13.73 7.93 9.11
C ARG A 38 -13.99 8.31 10.56
N GLN A 39 -14.22 9.59 10.87
CA GLN A 39 -14.43 10.01 12.24
C GLN A 39 -15.79 9.51 12.75
N PRO A 40 -15.88 9.03 14.01
CA PRO A 40 -17.10 8.44 14.57
C PRO A 40 -18.33 9.37 14.46
N GLU A 41 -18.12 10.67 14.59
CA GLU A 41 -19.19 11.68 14.52
C GLU A 41 -19.75 11.84 13.12
N ILE A 42 -18.90 11.74 12.09
CA ILE A 42 -19.33 11.78 10.69
C ILE A 42 -20.04 10.47 10.33
N ALA A 43 -19.48 9.32 10.74
CA ALA A 43 -20.08 8.00 10.52
C ALA A 43 -21.45 7.86 11.20
N ALA A 44 -21.62 8.43 12.40
CA ALA A 44 -22.88 8.47 13.13
C ALA A 44 -23.86 9.54 12.62
N GLY A 45 -23.50 10.31 11.58
CA GLY A 45 -24.36 11.36 11.01
C GLY A 45 -24.56 12.59 11.90
N ARG A 46 -23.72 12.78 12.93
CA ARG A 46 -23.82 13.93 13.85
C ARG A 46 -23.41 15.25 13.20
N VAL A 47 -22.62 15.18 12.12
CA VAL A 47 -22.28 16.31 11.26
C VAL A 47 -22.59 15.92 9.83
N ARG A 48 -23.50 16.66 9.18
CA ARG A 48 -23.88 16.40 7.80
C ARG A 48 -22.97 17.19 6.86
N VAL A 49 -22.19 16.47 6.05
CA VAL A 49 -21.26 17.10 5.11
C VAL A 49 -21.55 16.62 3.70
N ILE A 50 -21.73 17.56 2.76
CA ILE A 50 -21.96 17.26 1.35
C ILE A 50 -20.60 17.13 0.66
N ARG A 51 -20.24 15.93 0.19
CA ARG A 51 -18.93 15.62 -0.42
C ARG A 51 -18.51 16.65 -1.46
N GLU A 52 -19.34 16.89 -2.48
CA GLU A 52 -18.97 17.79 -3.58
C GLU A 52 -18.80 19.26 -3.14
N HIS A 53 -19.58 19.70 -2.14
CA HIS A 53 -19.39 21.03 -1.57
C HIS A 53 -18.07 21.10 -0.81
N PHE A 54 -17.80 20.12 0.06
CA PHE A 54 -16.56 20.01 0.81
C PHE A 54 -15.34 20.02 -0.11
N LEU A 55 -15.30 19.13 -1.10
CA LEU A 55 -14.18 19.04 -2.05
C LEU A 55 -13.95 20.35 -2.79
N ARG A 56 -15.03 21.03 -3.20
CA ARG A 56 -14.93 22.32 -3.91
C ARG A 56 -14.36 23.42 -3.01
N VAL A 57 -14.84 23.52 -1.78
CA VAL A 57 -14.39 24.55 -0.83
C VAL A 57 -12.92 24.35 -0.48
N ILE A 58 -12.52 23.14 -0.07
CA ILE A 58 -11.15 22.83 0.30
C ILE A 58 -10.20 23.03 -0.89
N ALA A 59 -10.54 22.53 -2.08
CA ALA A 59 -9.69 22.68 -3.26
C ALA A 59 -9.60 24.13 -3.77
N SER A 60 -10.56 25.00 -3.41
CA SER A 60 -10.52 26.43 -3.79
C SER A 60 -9.63 27.29 -2.89
N LYS A 61 -9.28 26.79 -1.70
CA LYS A 61 -8.48 27.50 -0.70
C LYS A 61 -7.38 26.60 -0.12
N PRO A 62 -6.47 26.09 -0.97
CA PRO A 62 -5.50 25.08 -0.55
C PRO A 62 -4.62 25.55 0.61
N THR A 63 -4.20 26.81 0.63
CA THR A 63 -3.34 27.42 1.68
C THR A 63 -3.95 27.37 3.08
N ASP A 64 -5.27 27.34 3.18
CA ASP A 64 -5.99 27.36 4.45
C ASP A 64 -5.97 25.98 5.14
N PHE A 65 -5.62 24.93 4.39
CA PHE A 65 -5.71 23.54 4.85
C PHE A 65 -4.40 22.75 4.67
N PHE A 66 -3.69 22.96 3.57
CA PHE A 66 -2.58 22.13 3.14
C PHE A 66 -1.25 22.70 3.64
N GLY A 67 -0.69 22.11 4.70
CA GLY A 67 0.48 22.64 5.40
C GLY A 67 0.18 23.81 6.35
N ALA A 68 -1.10 24.09 6.60
CA ALA A 68 -1.52 25.09 7.57
C ALA A 68 -1.20 24.63 9.00
N ALA A 69 -0.87 25.58 9.89
CA ALA A 69 -0.67 25.28 11.31
C ALA A 69 -1.96 24.74 11.95
N GLU A 70 -1.84 23.96 13.02
CA GLU A 70 -2.98 23.31 13.69
C GLU A 70 -4.12 24.28 13.99
N GLY A 71 -3.81 25.47 14.53
CA GLY A 71 -4.81 26.47 14.89
C GLY A 71 -5.63 26.94 13.69
N ASP A 72 -4.93 27.31 12.61
CA ASP A 72 -5.54 27.81 11.37
C ASP A 72 -6.35 26.72 10.69
N PHE A 73 -5.77 25.51 10.57
CA PHE A 73 -6.47 24.37 9.99
C PHE A 73 -7.79 24.09 10.72
N ARG A 74 -7.77 24.05 12.05
CA ARG A 74 -8.95 23.78 12.87
C ARG A 74 -9.97 24.93 12.78
N ALA A 75 -9.53 26.18 12.66
CA ALA A 75 -10.41 27.32 12.47
C ALA A 75 -11.16 27.20 11.13
N HIS A 76 -10.42 27.09 10.02
CA HIS A 76 -11.00 26.99 8.68
C HIS A 76 -11.87 25.74 8.51
N LEU A 77 -11.42 24.57 8.98
CA LEU A 77 -12.24 23.36 8.91
C LEU A 77 -13.48 23.46 9.81
N GLY A 78 -13.36 24.13 10.95
CA GLY A 78 -14.49 24.42 11.83
C GLY A 78 -15.56 25.27 11.13
N GLU A 79 -15.16 26.31 10.40
CA GLU A 79 -16.07 27.12 9.58
C GLU A 79 -16.73 26.29 8.48
N VAL A 80 -15.97 25.43 7.79
CA VAL A 80 -16.53 24.57 6.73
C VAL A 80 -17.57 23.58 7.27
N LEU A 81 -17.36 23.04 8.47
CA LEU A 81 -18.24 22.00 9.03
C LEU A 81 -19.42 22.55 9.83
N PHE A 82 -19.25 23.69 10.49
CA PHE A 82 -20.21 24.22 11.46
C PHE A 82 -20.66 25.66 11.17
N GLY A 83 -20.00 26.36 10.24
CA GLY A 83 -20.24 27.79 9.99
C GLY A 83 -19.97 28.66 11.23
N ASP A 84 -20.68 29.78 11.30
CA ASP A 84 -20.61 30.76 12.40
C ASP A 84 -21.52 30.39 13.59
N GLY A 85 -22.16 29.22 13.54
CA GLY A 85 -23.11 28.78 14.55
C GLY A 85 -22.45 28.26 15.84
N ALA A 86 -23.27 28.03 16.86
CA ALA A 86 -22.84 27.37 18.08
C ALA A 86 -22.30 25.97 17.74
N ARG A 87 -21.04 25.72 18.13
CA ARG A 87 -20.35 24.46 17.85
C ARG A 87 -20.74 23.40 18.88
N PRO A 88 -20.98 22.14 18.47
CA PRO A 88 -21.18 21.05 19.41
C PRO A 88 -19.94 20.84 20.31
N ASP A 89 -20.14 20.31 21.52
CA ASP A 89 -19.07 20.08 22.50
C ASP A 89 -17.96 19.16 21.96
N PHE A 90 -18.30 18.24 21.04
CA PHE A 90 -17.33 17.34 20.40
C PHE A 90 -16.51 17.99 19.28
N ALA A 91 -16.84 19.21 18.84
CA ALA A 91 -16.25 19.83 17.65
C ALA A 91 -14.74 20.03 17.81
N ALA A 92 -14.28 20.48 18.97
CA ALA A 92 -12.86 20.70 19.22
C ALA A 92 -12.04 19.40 19.11
N ALA A 93 -12.57 18.31 19.67
CA ALA A 93 -11.93 17.00 19.63
C ALA A 93 -11.94 16.39 18.21
N LEU A 94 -13.05 16.54 17.48
CA LEU A 94 -13.16 16.11 16.09
C LEU A 94 -12.11 16.80 15.22
N LEU A 95 -12.04 18.14 15.26
CA LEU A 95 -11.11 18.92 14.44
C LEU A 95 -9.64 18.57 14.73
N LEU A 96 -9.31 18.36 16.01
CA LEU A 96 -7.97 17.92 16.41
C LEU A 96 -7.61 16.54 15.85
N ARG A 97 -8.53 15.57 15.92
CA ARG A 97 -8.30 14.24 15.35
C ARG A 97 -8.18 14.26 13.83
N VAL A 98 -9.00 15.06 13.14
CA VAL A 98 -8.93 15.21 11.68
C VAL A 98 -7.58 15.80 11.29
N TYR A 99 -7.12 16.86 11.96
CA TYR A 99 -5.80 17.44 11.73
C TYR A 99 -4.69 16.41 11.95
N GLY A 100 -4.66 15.77 13.11
CA GLY A 100 -3.60 14.78 13.43
C GLY A 100 -3.59 13.59 12.48
N ALA A 101 -4.75 13.12 12.01
CA ALA A 101 -4.84 12.05 11.03
C ALA A 101 -4.39 12.52 9.64
N TYR A 102 -4.78 13.72 9.22
CA TYR A 102 -4.37 14.29 7.93
C TYR A 102 -2.86 14.58 7.89
N GLN A 103 -2.27 15.09 8.98
CA GLN A 103 -0.81 15.27 9.09
C GLN A 103 -0.04 13.95 8.97
N LYS A 104 -0.59 12.84 9.50
CA LYS A 104 0.00 11.51 9.27
C LYS A 104 -0.04 11.10 7.81
N GLU A 105 -1.12 11.43 7.08
CA GLU A 105 -1.18 11.19 5.65
C GLU A 105 -0.12 12.02 4.91
N GLU A 106 0.00 13.31 5.22
CA GLU A 106 0.99 14.20 4.58
C GLU A 106 2.42 13.71 4.84
N GLY A 107 2.76 13.39 6.09
CA GLY A 107 4.07 12.81 6.43
C GLY A 107 4.35 11.49 5.69
N TYR A 108 3.35 10.61 5.55
CA TYR A 108 3.50 9.37 4.78
C TYR A 108 3.70 9.64 3.27
N LEU A 109 3.00 10.62 2.71
CA LEU A 109 3.12 10.97 1.29
C LEU A 109 4.48 11.59 0.96
N GLU A 110 5.05 12.38 1.89
CA GLU A 110 6.39 12.99 1.79
C GLU A 110 7.50 11.96 2.02
N GLY A 111 7.33 11.09 3.03
CA GLY A 111 8.26 10.01 3.40
C GLY A 111 8.14 8.73 2.56
N ARG A 112 7.42 8.75 1.42
CA ARG A 112 7.08 7.56 0.63
C ARG A 112 8.28 6.74 0.12
N LYS A 113 9.49 7.30 0.16
CA LYS A 113 10.74 6.61 -0.18
C LYS A 113 11.37 5.85 1.00
N GLU A 114 10.96 6.12 2.24
CA GLU A 114 11.66 5.68 3.45
C GLU A 114 10.80 4.79 4.37
N ASP A 115 9.45 4.92 4.38
CA ASP A 115 8.68 4.45 5.54
C ASP A 115 7.92 3.11 5.45
N PHE A 116 7.85 2.42 4.31
CA PHE A 116 7.48 0.98 4.27
C PHE A 116 7.70 0.41 2.86
N THR A 117 8.89 -0.08 2.54
CA THR A 117 9.04 -1.00 1.41
C THR A 117 8.33 -2.30 1.78
N PHE A 118 7.55 -2.88 0.87
CA PHE A 118 6.99 -4.24 1.05
C PHE A 118 8.06 -5.31 1.30
N ASP A 119 9.35 -4.97 1.09
CA ASP A 119 10.51 -5.69 1.59
C ASP A 119 10.45 -5.92 3.11
N VAL A 120 9.92 -4.99 3.92
CA VAL A 120 9.68 -5.20 5.36
C VAL A 120 8.62 -6.27 5.60
N LEU A 121 7.66 -6.46 4.69
CA LEU A 121 6.67 -7.53 4.77
C LEU A 121 7.29 -8.90 4.43
N PHE A 122 8.23 -8.96 3.49
CA PHE A 122 9.04 -10.16 3.21
C PHE A 122 10.05 -10.45 4.32
N GLN A 123 10.75 -9.44 4.83
CA GLN A 123 11.65 -9.55 5.98
C GLN A 123 10.89 -9.85 7.27
N ALA A 124 9.65 -9.38 7.43
CA ALA A 124 8.77 -9.76 8.53
C ALA A 124 8.25 -11.19 8.36
N ILE A 125 7.91 -11.64 7.16
CA ILE A 125 7.59 -13.06 6.90
C ILE A 125 8.83 -13.94 7.15
N GLU A 126 10.02 -13.49 6.76
CA GLU A 126 11.30 -14.12 7.05
C GLU A 126 11.55 -14.17 8.57
N HIS A 127 11.40 -13.07 9.31
CA HIS A 127 11.52 -13.02 10.77
C HIS A 127 10.45 -13.83 11.53
N LEU A 128 9.18 -13.73 11.12
CA LEU A 128 8.06 -14.49 11.70
C LEU A 128 8.17 -15.98 11.39
N GLY A 129 8.78 -16.35 10.25
CA GLY A 129 9.06 -17.74 9.87
C GLY A 129 10.32 -18.33 10.50
N LEU A 130 11.32 -17.50 10.79
CA LEU A 130 12.62 -17.90 11.36
C LEU A 130 12.62 -18.02 12.89
N ASN A 131 11.71 -17.36 13.61
CA ASN A 131 11.67 -17.43 15.07
C ASN A 131 10.91 -18.66 15.58
N ARG A 132 11.59 -19.46 16.42
CA ARG A 132 11.08 -20.70 17.01
C ARG A 132 9.80 -20.44 17.81
N SER A 133 8.92 -21.45 17.83
CA SER A 133 7.87 -21.75 18.82
C SER A 133 6.42 -21.33 18.51
N ASN A 134 5.49 -22.10 19.09
CA ASN A 134 4.03 -21.88 19.19
C ASN A 134 3.67 -20.60 19.97
N GLU A 135 4.44 -19.54 19.84
CA GLU A 135 4.21 -18.30 20.53
C GLU A 135 3.38 -17.33 19.67
N SER A 136 2.58 -16.50 20.34
CA SER A 136 1.74 -15.49 19.69
C SER A 136 2.54 -14.59 18.73
N GLU A 137 1.88 -13.95 17.76
CA GLU A 137 2.46 -12.87 16.92
C GLU A 137 3.25 -11.83 17.77
N ALA A 138 2.84 -11.65 19.02
CA ALA A 138 3.45 -10.80 20.05
C ALA A 138 4.66 -11.42 20.80
N SER A 139 5.18 -12.58 20.40
CA SER A 139 6.50 -13.10 20.85
C SER A 139 7.53 -13.21 19.72
N LEU A 140 7.10 -13.48 18.49
CA LEU A 140 7.98 -13.69 17.32
C LEU A 140 8.80 -12.47 16.84
N LEU A 141 8.48 -11.25 17.28
CA LEU A 141 9.22 -10.01 16.99
C LEU A 141 10.03 -9.51 18.20
N ALA A 142 10.15 -10.31 19.28
CA ALA A 142 10.91 -9.94 20.48
C ALA A 142 12.43 -10.24 20.37
N GLY A 143 12.87 -10.94 19.31
CA GLY A 143 14.24 -11.43 19.15
C GLY A 143 15.22 -10.50 18.40
N GLY A 144 14.80 -9.30 18.01
CA GLY A 144 15.63 -8.36 17.24
C GLY A 144 15.51 -6.91 17.74
N ALA A 145 16.41 -6.04 17.28
CA ALA A 145 16.59 -4.63 17.64
C ALA A 145 15.39 -3.68 17.33
N LEU A 146 14.17 -4.21 17.25
CA LEU A 146 12.94 -3.47 17.01
C LEU A 146 12.34 -3.02 18.34
N THR A 147 11.94 -1.75 18.43
CA THR A 147 11.25 -1.27 19.63
C THR A 147 9.83 -1.86 19.71
N GLY A 148 9.24 -1.92 20.91
CA GLY A 148 7.85 -2.38 21.07
C GLY A 148 6.84 -1.59 20.23
N ASN A 149 7.11 -0.31 19.98
CA ASN A 149 6.27 0.53 19.12
C ASN A 149 6.40 0.17 17.63
N ASP A 150 7.60 -0.15 17.15
CA ASP A 150 7.82 -0.56 15.75
C ASP A 150 7.14 -1.90 15.47
N ARG A 151 7.20 -2.79 16.47
CA ARG A 151 6.52 -4.08 16.44
C ARG A 151 5.00 -3.94 16.26
N ASP A 152 4.36 -3.14 17.10
CA ASP A 152 2.91 -2.96 17.06
C ASP A 152 2.46 -2.32 15.75
N ARG A 153 3.28 -1.42 15.19
CA ARG A 153 3.08 -0.87 13.85
C ARG A 153 3.17 -1.96 12.78
N ILE A 154 4.23 -2.78 12.77
CA ILE A 154 4.37 -3.87 11.79
C ILE A 154 3.18 -4.83 11.86
N LEU A 155 2.74 -5.21 13.06
CA LEU A 155 1.58 -6.09 13.25
C LEU A 155 0.28 -5.46 12.74
N ALA A 156 0.07 -4.16 12.98
CA ALA A 156 -1.08 -3.45 12.43
C ALA A 156 -1.07 -3.48 10.89
N TYR A 157 0.08 -3.17 10.26
CA TYR A 157 0.25 -3.22 8.81
C TYR A 157 -0.01 -4.64 8.26
N PHE A 158 0.47 -5.68 8.93
CA PHE A 158 0.24 -7.07 8.54
C PHE A 158 -1.24 -7.46 8.61
N ARG A 159 -1.94 -7.08 9.69
CA ARG A 159 -3.38 -7.35 9.86
C ARG A 159 -4.20 -6.66 8.78
N ALA A 160 -3.92 -5.38 8.52
CA ALA A 160 -4.62 -4.66 7.46
C ALA A 160 -4.33 -5.21 6.07
N TYR A 161 -3.09 -5.67 5.81
CA TYR A 161 -2.75 -6.36 4.58
C TYR A 161 -3.61 -7.63 4.37
N ASN A 162 -3.77 -8.44 5.41
CA ASN A 162 -4.58 -9.67 5.35
C ASN A 162 -6.07 -9.38 5.21
N ASP A 163 -6.59 -8.38 5.93
CA ASP A 163 -7.98 -7.95 5.80
C ASP A 163 -8.27 -7.44 4.38
N LEU A 164 -7.34 -6.67 3.81
CA LEU A 164 -7.43 -6.18 2.44
C LEU A 164 -7.42 -7.35 1.44
N ALA A 165 -6.51 -8.31 1.61
CA ALA A 165 -6.44 -9.49 0.73
C ALA A 165 -7.72 -10.31 0.76
N ARG A 166 -8.29 -10.52 1.96
CA ARG A 166 -9.59 -11.19 2.13
C ARG A 166 -10.73 -10.41 1.48
N ARG A 167 -10.73 -9.08 1.61
CA ARG A 167 -11.77 -8.25 1.00
C ARG A 167 -11.67 -8.23 -0.52
N MET A 168 -10.45 -8.22 -1.06
CA MET A 168 -10.18 -8.27 -2.50
C MET A 168 -10.58 -9.62 -3.10
N SER A 169 -10.29 -10.75 -2.43
CA SER A 169 -10.71 -12.06 -2.93
C SER A 169 -12.23 -12.22 -3.03
N LEU A 170 -12.99 -11.49 -2.19
CA LEU A 170 -14.46 -11.46 -2.23
C LEU A 170 -15.04 -10.48 -3.25
N ALA A 171 -14.28 -9.47 -3.71
CA ALA A 171 -14.79 -8.45 -4.65
C ALA A 171 -14.85 -8.94 -6.11
N GLY A 172 -14.16 -10.04 -6.43
CA GLY A 172 -14.20 -10.66 -7.76
C GLY A 172 -13.01 -10.26 -8.65
N PRO A 173 -13.21 -10.10 -9.98
CA PRO A 173 -12.11 -9.96 -10.93
C PRO A 173 -11.37 -8.61 -10.80
N PRO A 174 -10.13 -8.50 -11.32
CA PRO A 174 -9.30 -7.28 -11.22
C PRO A 174 -9.99 -5.98 -11.62
N ARG A 175 -10.89 -6.03 -12.62
CA ARG A 175 -11.65 -4.85 -13.05
C ARG A 175 -12.61 -4.37 -11.96
N ALA A 176 -13.35 -5.28 -11.33
CA ALA A 176 -14.24 -4.93 -10.23
C ALA A 176 -13.45 -4.38 -9.02
N LEU A 177 -12.26 -4.94 -8.76
CA LEU A 177 -11.36 -4.40 -7.74
C LEU A 177 -10.97 -2.95 -8.00
N MET A 178 -10.64 -2.60 -9.26
CA MET A 178 -10.32 -1.22 -9.64
C MET A 178 -11.51 -0.28 -9.46
N ASP A 179 -12.70 -0.71 -9.90
CA ASP A 179 -13.92 0.10 -9.80
C ASP A 179 -14.32 0.34 -8.32
N ASP A 180 -14.11 -0.64 -7.44
CA ASP A 180 -14.46 -0.58 -6.01
C ASP A 180 -13.31 -0.13 -5.10
N ARG A 181 -12.17 0.29 -5.65
CA ARG A 181 -10.95 0.55 -4.86
C ARG A 181 -11.17 1.52 -3.70
N GLU A 182 -11.77 2.69 -3.93
CA GLU A 182 -12.02 3.69 -2.87
C GLU A 182 -12.85 3.07 -1.74
N ALA A 183 -13.90 2.30 -2.09
CA ALA A 183 -14.79 1.68 -1.14
C ALA A 183 -14.10 0.57 -0.32
N ILE A 184 -13.31 -0.28 -0.97
CA ILE A 184 -12.52 -1.34 -0.32
C ILE A 184 -11.52 -0.72 0.66
N VAL A 185 -10.74 0.26 0.22
CA VAL A 185 -9.70 0.88 1.06
C VAL A 185 -10.34 1.62 2.23
N ASP A 186 -11.44 2.36 2.02
CA ASP A 186 -12.14 3.05 3.09
C ASP A 186 -12.73 2.08 4.13
N GLU A 187 -13.26 0.93 3.71
CA GLU A 187 -13.76 -0.12 4.59
C GLU A 187 -12.65 -0.66 5.50
N ILE A 188 -11.51 -1.05 4.92
CA ILE A 188 -10.38 -1.62 5.68
C ILE A 188 -9.81 -0.59 6.65
N ALA A 189 -9.75 0.66 6.22
CA ALA A 189 -9.12 1.69 7.00
C ALA A 189 -9.97 2.22 8.16
N ALA A 190 -11.30 2.12 8.05
CA ALA A 190 -12.19 2.34 9.19
C ALA A 190 -11.93 1.33 10.31
N ARG A 191 -11.49 0.11 9.99
CA ARG A 191 -11.12 -0.94 10.95
C ARG A 191 -9.68 -0.80 11.45
N ASN A 192 -8.83 -0.09 10.72
CA ASN A 192 -7.40 0.04 10.99
C ASN A 192 -6.97 1.52 11.10
N PRO A 193 -7.42 2.26 12.14
CA PRO A 193 -7.21 3.71 12.26
C PRO A 193 -5.74 4.13 12.49
N LEU A 194 -4.85 3.18 12.76
CA LEU A 194 -3.42 3.42 12.94
C LEU A 194 -2.67 3.52 11.61
N ILE A 195 -3.28 3.08 10.51
CA ILE A 195 -2.64 3.00 9.19
C ILE A 195 -3.22 4.10 8.32
N THR A 196 -2.35 4.75 7.56
CA THR A 196 -2.73 5.79 6.62
C THR A 196 -3.58 5.22 5.49
N ILE A 197 -4.55 6.01 5.02
CA ILE A 197 -5.32 5.78 3.79
C ILE A 197 -4.35 5.49 2.65
N SER A 198 -3.33 6.34 2.53
CA SER A 198 -2.33 6.30 1.46
C SER A 198 -1.50 5.02 1.50
N GLY A 199 -1.16 4.52 2.69
CA GLY A 199 -0.48 3.24 2.86
C GLY A 199 -1.34 2.06 2.44
N LEU A 200 -2.63 2.08 2.80
CA LEU A 200 -3.59 1.05 2.37
C LEU A 200 -3.84 1.07 0.86
N ASP A 201 -3.86 2.26 0.24
CA ASP A 201 -3.90 2.40 -1.22
C ASP A 201 -2.63 1.83 -1.89
N GLY A 202 -1.48 1.96 -1.25
CA GLY A 202 -0.24 1.28 -1.65
C GLY A 202 -0.37 -0.25 -1.57
N MET A 203 -0.88 -0.77 -0.45
CA MET A 203 -1.13 -2.21 -0.27
C MET A 203 -2.11 -2.77 -1.30
N PHE A 204 -3.18 -2.02 -1.59
CA PHE A 204 -4.17 -2.43 -2.58
C PHE A 204 -3.52 -2.59 -3.96
N ARG A 205 -2.77 -1.59 -4.41
CA ARG A 205 -2.08 -1.64 -5.71
C ARG A 205 -1.04 -2.76 -5.74
N TYR A 206 -0.32 -2.99 -4.66
CA TYR A 206 0.65 -4.08 -4.54
C TYR A 206 -0.02 -5.47 -4.64
N GLN A 207 -1.17 -5.66 -4.00
CA GLN A 207 -1.94 -6.91 -4.10
C GLN A 207 -2.56 -7.08 -5.49
N LEU A 208 -3.09 -6.01 -6.07
CA LEU A 208 -3.65 -6.05 -7.41
C LEU A 208 -2.57 -6.37 -8.46
N ALA A 209 -1.37 -5.80 -8.31
CA ALA A 209 -0.22 -6.10 -9.16
C ALA A 209 0.15 -7.59 -9.11
N GLN A 210 0.14 -8.21 -7.92
CA GLN A 210 0.34 -9.65 -7.79
C GLN A 210 -0.74 -10.46 -8.52
N ILE A 211 -2.01 -10.09 -8.38
CA ILE A 211 -3.11 -10.75 -9.08
C ILE A 211 -2.90 -10.65 -10.60
N LEU A 212 -2.63 -9.45 -11.11
CA LEU A 212 -2.42 -9.19 -12.54
C LEU A 212 -1.22 -9.95 -13.09
N LEU A 213 -0.10 -9.97 -12.35
CA LEU A 213 1.09 -10.75 -12.73
C LEU A 213 0.77 -12.24 -12.77
N SER A 214 0.07 -12.76 -11.77
CA SER A 214 -0.29 -14.18 -11.69
C SER A 214 -1.24 -14.67 -12.78
N GLN A 215 -1.96 -13.76 -13.45
CA GLN A 215 -2.80 -14.10 -14.60
C GLN A 215 -2.01 -14.31 -15.88
N LYS A 216 -0.80 -13.75 -15.96
CA LYS A 216 0.04 -13.75 -17.16
C LYS A 216 1.30 -14.61 -17.04
N TYR A 217 1.80 -14.77 -15.83
CA TYR A 217 3.10 -15.38 -15.56
C TYR A 217 2.98 -16.51 -14.54
N ALA A 218 3.89 -17.48 -14.65
CA ALA A 218 4.08 -18.56 -13.67
C ALA A 218 5.47 -18.47 -13.03
N CYS A 219 5.78 -19.38 -12.09
CA CYS A 219 7.08 -19.38 -11.40
C CYS A 219 8.26 -19.57 -12.37
N HIS A 220 8.11 -20.35 -13.45
CA HIS A 220 9.16 -20.47 -14.45
C HIS A 220 9.54 -19.16 -15.14
N ASP A 221 8.58 -18.26 -15.39
CA ASP A 221 8.85 -16.94 -15.94
C ASP A 221 9.67 -16.11 -14.96
N LEU A 222 9.27 -16.15 -13.68
CA LEU A 222 9.98 -15.46 -12.61
C LEU A 222 11.45 -15.94 -12.51
N LEU A 223 11.68 -17.25 -12.51
CA LEU A 223 13.03 -17.82 -12.40
C LEU A 223 13.91 -17.45 -13.59
N LYS A 224 13.37 -17.50 -14.82
CA LYS A 224 14.10 -17.11 -16.04
C LYS A 224 14.45 -15.63 -16.05
N LEU A 225 13.50 -14.77 -15.68
CA LEU A 225 13.70 -13.33 -15.67
C LEU A 225 14.68 -12.89 -14.57
N TRP A 226 14.56 -13.47 -13.37
CA TRP A 226 15.51 -13.27 -12.27
C TRP A 226 16.92 -13.69 -12.67
N CYS A 227 17.08 -14.89 -13.21
CA CYS A 227 18.37 -15.42 -13.66
C CYS A 227 19.02 -14.49 -14.70
N ARG A 228 18.23 -14.01 -15.67
CA ARG A 228 18.68 -13.05 -16.69
C ARG A 228 19.07 -11.70 -16.10
N GLU A 229 18.30 -11.16 -15.15
CA GLU A 229 18.54 -9.85 -14.54
C GLU A 229 19.85 -9.82 -13.76
N TYR A 230 20.11 -10.86 -12.97
CA TYR A 230 21.29 -10.95 -12.11
C TYR A 230 22.49 -11.62 -12.79
N GLY A 231 22.33 -12.12 -14.02
CA GLY A 231 23.40 -12.81 -14.75
C GLY A 231 23.81 -14.13 -14.10
N PHE A 232 22.86 -14.85 -13.49
CA PHE A 232 23.13 -16.17 -12.94
C PHE A 232 23.22 -17.22 -14.06
N GLU A 233 23.96 -18.29 -13.79
CA GLU A 233 24.03 -19.44 -14.68
C GLU A 233 22.75 -20.31 -14.52
N PRO A 234 22.41 -21.16 -15.51
CA PRO A 234 21.20 -22.00 -15.46
C PRO A 234 21.13 -22.94 -14.25
N ASP A 235 22.27 -23.33 -13.69
CA ASP A 235 22.36 -24.17 -12.48
C ASP A 235 21.70 -23.52 -11.26
N ALA A 236 21.70 -22.19 -11.15
CA ALA A 236 21.01 -21.46 -10.09
C ALA A 236 19.49 -21.69 -10.14
N ILE A 237 18.91 -21.82 -11.34
CA ILE A 237 17.49 -22.15 -11.50
C ILE A 237 17.23 -23.57 -10.98
N GLU A 238 18.05 -24.55 -11.37
CA GLU A 238 17.91 -25.95 -10.92
C GLU A 238 17.98 -26.07 -9.39
N ARG A 239 18.89 -25.32 -8.75
CA ARG A 239 19.00 -25.27 -7.29
C ARG A 239 17.73 -24.74 -6.64
N VAL A 240 17.21 -23.61 -7.13
CA VAL A 240 16.00 -22.97 -6.58
C VAL A 240 14.74 -23.80 -6.85
N GLN A 241 14.68 -24.55 -7.95
CA GLN A 241 13.55 -25.41 -8.29
C GLN A 241 13.27 -26.51 -7.24
N ASN A 242 14.27 -26.88 -6.42
CA ASN A 242 14.08 -27.77 -5.26
C ASN A 242 13.15 -27.19 -4.18
N TYR A 243 12.90 -25.88 -4.23
CA TYR A 243 12.13 -25.12 -3.25
C TYR A 243 10.88 -24.49 -3.87
N ILE A 244 11.02 -23.96 -5.10
CA ILE A 244 9.96 -23.26 -5.82
C ILE A 244 9.74 -24.00 -7.14
N PRO A 245 8.69 -24.84 -7.25
CA PRO A 245 8.45 -25.62 -8.47
C PRO A 245 8.23 -24.70 -9.67
N ASP A 246 8.92 -25.01 -10.77
CA ASP A 246 8.87 -24.25 -12.02
C ASP A 246 7.44 -24.12 -12.59
N ASN A 247 6.68 -25.21 -12.47
CA ASN A 247 5.30 -25.33 -12.93
C ASN A 247 4.28 -24.73 -11.96
N ALA A 248 4.69 -24.21 -10.80
CA ALA A 248 3.77 -23.59 -9.87
C ALA A 248 3.21 -22.28 -10.45
N PRO A 249 1.92 -21.99 -10.22
CA PRO A 249 1.37 -20.67 -10.49
C PRO A 249 2.12 -19.58 -9.72
N LEU A 250 2.29 -18.39 -10.32
CA LEU A 250 3.03 -17.30 -9.67
C LEU A 250 2.36 -16.82 -8.37
N HIS A 251 1.04 -16.95 -8.23
CA HIS A 251 0.36 -16.60 -6.98
C HIS A 251 0.77 -17.49 -5.79
N ASP A 252 1.27 -18.70 -6.05
CA ASP A 252 1.75 -19.63 -5.02
C ASP A 252 3.21 -19.39 -4.63
N PHE A 253 3.94 -18.51 -5.35
CA PHE A 253 5.36 -18.21 -5.09
C PHE A 253 5.62 -17.91 -3.62
N ARG A 254 4.80 -17.05 -3.00
CA ARG A 254 4.98 -16.65 -1.59
C ARG A 254 4.81 -17.82 -0.63
N THR A 255 3.88 -18.71 -0.91
CA THR A 255 3.65 -19.92 -0.13
C THR A 255 4.83 -20.89 -0.27
N HIS A 256 5.36 -21.07 -1.48
CA HIS A 256 6.56 -21.88 -1.71
C HIS A 256 7.80 -21.30 -1.04
N TYR A 257 8.01 -19.99 -1.18
CA TYR A 257 9.09 -19.26 -0.52
C TYR A 257 9.03 -19.42 1.00
N ALA A 258 7.87 -19.20 1.62
CA ALA A 258 7.70 -19.37 3.07
C ALA A 258 8.00 -20.81 3.53
N LYS A 259 7.56 -21.82 2.76
CA LYS A 259 7.89 -23.23 3.03
C LYS A 259 9.40 -23.50 2.90
N ALA A 260 10.06 -22.87 1.94
CA ALA A 260 11.49 -23.02 1.70
C ALA A 260 12.32 -22.44 2.86
N ILE A 261 12.01 -21.21 3.29
CA ILE A 261 12.64 -20.60 4.46
C ILE A 261 12.42 -21.46 5.72
N LYS A 262 11.21 -22.01 5.90
CA LYS A 262 10.92 -22.93 7.01
C LYS A 262 11.78 -24.20 6.93
N ARG A 263 11.99 -24.76 5.73
CA ARG A 263 12.83 -25.95 5.54
C ARG A 263 14.28 -25.68 5.95
N PHE A 264 14.86 -24.54 5.56
CA PHE A 264 16.22 -24.18 5.98
C PHE A 264 16.38 -23.98 7.49
N ARG A 265 15.29 -23.59 8.17
CA ARG A 265 15.29 -23.50 9.63
C ARG A 265 15.34 -24.87 10.31
N ASP A 266 14.64 -25.85 9.75
CA ASP A 266 14.49 -27.16 10.37
C ASP A 266 15.67 -28.11 10.00
N ASP A 267 16.46 -27.77 8.98
CA ASP A 267 17.57 -28.57 8.44
C ASP A 267 18.93 -27.92 8.76
N GLN A 268 19.75 -28.52 9.63
CA GLN A 268 21.05 -27.96 10.05
C GLN A 268 22.14 -28.00 8.95
N GLY A 269 21.81 -28.50 7.76
CA GLY A 269 22.70 -28.59 6.60
C GLY A 269 22.30 -27.71 5.42
N ALA A 270 21.49 -26.67 5.63
CA ALA A 270 21.12 -25.70 4.61
C ALA A 270 22.37 -25.05 3.99
N ASP A 271 22.50 -25.09 2.66
CA ASP A 271 23.58 -24.39 1.96
C ASP A 271 23.32 -22.88 1.96
N ASP A 272 24.27 -22.09 2.49
CA ASP A 272 24.22 -20.63 2.53
C ASP A 272 23.97 -20.02 1.14
N LEU A 273 24.45 -20.69 0.08
CA LEU A 273 24.22 -20.27 -1.29
C LEU A 273 22.74 -20.39 -1.68
N ASP A 274 22.03 -21.44 -1.26
CA ASP A 274 20.60 -21.58 -1.58
C ASP A 274 19.77 -20.52 -0.86
N ILE A 275 20.13 -20.19 0.38
CA ILE A 275 19.49 -19.10 1.13
C ILE A 275 19.71 -17.76 0.42
N LEU A 276 20.93 -17.50 -0.05
CA LEU A 276 21.25 -16.29 -0.81
C LEU A 276 20.45 -16.21 -2.11
N LEU A 277 20.37 -17.31 -2.88
CA LEU A 277 19.60 -17.37 -4.13
C LEU A 277 18.10 -17.14 -3.88
N LEU A 278 17.54 -17.74 -2.84
CA LEU A 278 16.14 -17.47 -2.47
C LEU A 278 15.91 -16.00 -2.09
N ARG A 279 16.82 -15.39 -1.33
CA ARG A 279 16.71 -13.97 -0.96
C ARG A 279 16.75 -13.04 -2.17
N THR A 280 17.68 -13.26 -3.11
CA THR A 280 17.74 -12.43 -4.33
C THR A 280 16.51 -12.64 -5.21
N LEU A 281 15.98 -13.87 -5.29
CA LEU A 281 14.75 -14.15 -6.00
C LEU A 281 13.53 -13.44 -5.38
N ALA A 282 13.42 -13.43 -4.04
CA ALA A 282 12.37 -12.70 -3.35
C ALA A 282 12.48 -11.18 -3.58
N ASN A 283 13.69 -10.62 -3.53
CA ASN A 283 13.92 -9.20 -3.85
C ASN A 283 13.51 -8.88 -5.28
N TYR A 284 13.85 -9.75 -6.24
CA TYR A 284 13.45 -9.60 -7.63
C TYR A 284 11.93 -9.62 -7.80
N PHE A 285 11.26 -10.61 -7.20
CA PHE A 285 9.81 -10.70 -7.21
C PHE A 285 9.17 -9.43 -6.64
N THR A 286 9.64 -8.94 -5.50
CA THR A 286 9.11 -7.72 -4.89
C THR A 286 9.33 -6.51 -5.78
N SER A 287 10.53 -6.33 -6.33
CA SER A 287 10.85 -5.26 -7.28
C SER A 287 9.93 -5.30 -8.51
N TRP A 288 9.68 -6.49 -9.05
CA TRP A 288 8.80 -6.67 -10.20
C TRP A 288 7.34 -6.28 -9.87
N VAL A 289 6.82 -6.76 -8.73
CA VAL A 289 5.49 -6.38 -8.26
C VAL A 289 5.39 -4.88 -8.03
N MET A 290 6.40 -4.25 -7.42
CA MET A 290 6.45 -2.80 -7.20
C MET A 290 6.41 -2.02 -8.51
N GLY A 291 7.23 -2.41 -9.50
CA GLY A 291 7.24 -1.78 -10.83
C GLY A 291 5.92 -1.90 -11.59
N VAL A 292 5.10 -2.92 -11.31
CA VAL A 292 3.73 -3.02 -11.82
C VAL A 292 2.75 -2.19 -10.99
N SER A 293 2.86 -2.24 -9.67
CA SER A 293 2.02 -1.49 -8.72
C SER A 293 2.05 0.02 -8.97
N GLU A 294 3.22 0.57 -9.28
CA GLU A 294 3.41 2.00 -9.59
C GLU A 294 2.70 2.44 -10.88
N LYS A 295 2.45 1.50 -11.81
CA LYS A 295 1.71 1.77 -13.05
C LYS A 295 0.19 1.72 -12.86
N ILE A 296 -0.29 1.21 -11.72
CA ILE A 296 -1.71 1.19 -11.40
C ILE A 296 -2.13 2.60 -10.94
N PRO A 297 -3.13 3.23 -11.60
CA PRO A 297 -3.57 4.57 -11.24
C PRO A 297 -3.91 4.70 -9.76
N ALA A 298 -3.44 5.80 -9.16
CA ALA A 298 -3.74 6.21 -7.79
C ALA A 298 -5.10 6.93 -7.70
#